data_AF-A0A2S5G7Z7-F1
#
_entry.id   AF-A0A2S5G7Z7-F1
#
_cell.length_a   1.000
_cell.length_b   1.000
_cell.length_c   1.000
_cell.angle_alpha   90.00
_cell.angle_beta   90.00
_cell.angle_gamma   90.00
#
_symmetry.space_group_name_H-M   'P 1'
#
loop_
_entity.id
_entity.type
_entity.pdbx_description
1 polymer ?
#
loop_
_entity_poly.entity_id
_entity_poly.type
_entity_poly.pdbx_seq_one_letter_code
_entity_poly.pdbx_strand_id
1 'polypeptide(L)' 'MSVDQKFKVTYHLSSGAKVVDNVEAEDKHSAALKYGHDETKFVENEDGILHKFNLKDVVLISVDPA' A
#
# COMPACT_ATOMS: atom_id res chain seq x y z
N MET A 1 -19.55 -9.69 -12.37
CA MET A 1 -19.56 -8.79 -11.20
C MET A 1 -18.24 -9.03 -10.51
N SER A 2 -17.29 -8.10 -10.65
CA SER A 2 -16.03 -8.20 -9.93
C SER A 2 -16.28 -7.80 -8.49
N VAL A 3 -15.98 -8.71 -7.56
CA VAL A 3 -16.11 -8.45 -6.13
C VAL A 3 -14.81 -7.79 -5.71
N ASP A 4 -14.82 -6.48 -5.49
CA ASP A 4 -13.70 -5.78 -4.88
C ASP A 4 -13.42 -6.41 -3.50
N GLN A 5 -12.23 -6.98 -3.34
CA GLN A 5 -11.73 -7.53 -2.09
C GLN A 5 -10.87 -6.50 -1.38
N LYS A 6 -10.94 -6.47 -0.06
CA LYS A 6 -10.06 -5.64 0.76
C LYS A 6 -8.72 -6.34 0.93
N PHE A 7 -7.66 -5.64 0.58
CA PHE A 7 -6.28 -6.10 0.74
C PHE A 7 -5.53 -5.15 1.66
N LYS A 8 -4.74 -5.73 2.55
CA LYS A 8 -3.77 -5.04 3.38
C LYS A 8 -2.45 -4.96 2.62
N VAL A 9 -2.10 -3.78 2.13
CA VAL A 9 -0.87 -3.51 1.39
C VAL A 9 0.15 -2.90 2.34
N THR A 10 1.24 -3.61 2.59
CA THR A 10 2.36 -3.12 3.40
C THR A 10 3.51 -2.68 2.49
N TYR A 11 3.79 -1.39 2.51
CA TYR A 11 4.93 -0.77 1.83
C TYR A 11 6.14 -0.77 2.75
N HIS A 12 7.22 -1.42 2.33
CA HIS A 12 8.51 -1.39 3.02
C HIS A 12 9.39 -0.33 2.37
N LEU A 13 9.71 0.72 3.11
CA LEU A 13 10.53 1.83 2.65
C LEU A 13 12.02 1.52 2.85
N SER A 14 12.86 2.09 1.99
CA SER A 14 14.32 2.04 2.06
C SER A 14 14.86 2.60 3.39
N SER A 15 14.10 3.48 4.04
CA SER A 15 14.40 4.01 5.38
C SER A 15 14.21 2.99 6.51
N GLY A 16 13.63 1.82 6.23
CA GLY A 16 13.26 0.81 7.22
C GLY A 16 11.85 0.98 7.81
N ALA A 17 11.16 2.08 7.46
CA ALA A 17 9.77 2.28 7.85
C ALA A 17 8.83 1.32 7.09
N LYS A 18 7.75 0.90 7.76
CA LYS A 18 6.69 0.08 7.18
C LYS A 18 5.38 0.86 7.24
N VAL A 19 4.74 1.02 6.09
CA VAL A 19 3.46 1.71 6.00
C VAL A 19 2.41 0.74 5.53
N VAL A 20 1.32 0.64 6.27
CA VAL A 20 0.22 -0.29 6.01
C VAL A 20 -0.95 0.52 5.48
N ASP A 21 -1.43 0.15 4.30
CA ASP A 21 -2.58 0.74 3.63
C ASP A 21 -3.64 -0.34 3.38
N ASN A 22 -4.91 0.04 3.45
CA ASN A 22 -6.02 -0.87 3.17
C ASN A 22 -6.65 -0.47 1.84
N VAL A 23 -6.53 -1.35 0.85
CA VAL A 23 -6.88 -1.08 -0.54
C VAL A 23 -7.93 -2.07 -1.02
N GLU A 24 -9.01 -1.55 -1.60
CA GLU A 24 -9.99 -2.36 -2.33
C GLU A 24 -9.53 -2.58 -3.78
N ALA A 25 -9.44 -3.85 -4.20
CA ALA A 25 -9.06 -4.25 -5.55
C ALA A 25 -9.65 -5.62 -5.92
N GLU A 26 -9.64 -5.99 -7.21
CA GLU A 26 -10.16 -7.29 -7.66
C GLU A 26 -9.23 -8.45 -7.27
N ASP A 27 -7.92 -8.22 -7.25
CA ASP A 27 -6.89 -9.21 -6.95
C ASP A 27 -5.64 -8.58 -6.31
N LYS A 28 -4.75 -9.44 -5.79
CA LYS A 28 -3.50 -9.00 -5.14
C LYS A 28 -2.60 -8.20 -6.07
N HIS A 29 -2.63 -8.50 -7.37
CA HIS A 29 -1.78 -7.83 -8.36
C HIS A 29 -2.29 -6.41 -8.64
N SER A 30 -3.61 -6.23 -8.79
CA SER A 30 -4.21 -4.90 -8.90
C SER A 30 -4.05 -4.08 -7.63
N ALA A 31 -4.08 -4.72 -6.45
CA ALA A 31 -3.79 -4.02 -5.19
C ALA A 31 -2.34 -3.50 -5.12
N ALA A 32 -1.37 -4.30 -5.57
CA ALA A 32 0.05 -3.91 -5.60
C ALA A 32 0.35 -2.83 -6.67
N LEU A 33 -0.33 -2.89 -7.81
CA LEU A 33 -0.12 -2.00 -8.96
C LEU A 33 -1.13 -0.85 -9.03
N LYS A 34 -1.98 -0.69 -8.01
CA LYS A 34 -3.01 0.37 -7.99
C LYS A 34 -2.42 1.77 -8.14
N TYR A 35 -1.18 1.95 -7.71
CA TYR A 35 -0.48 3.22 -7.69
C TYR A 35 0.81 3.13 -8.50
N GLY A 36 1.13 4.22 -9.19
CA GLY A 36 2.34 4.33 -10.01
C GLY A 36 3.60 4.39 -9.14
N HIS A 37 4.68 3.77 -9.62
CA HIS A 37 5.98 3.72 -8.94
C HIS A 37 6.55 5.11 -8.53
N ASP A 38 6.14 6.20 -9.19
CA ASP A 38 6.61 7.57 -8.90
C ASP A 38 5.69 8.39 -7.98
N GLU A 39 4.53 7.83 -7.62
CA GLU A 39 3.52 8.62 -6.90
C GLU A 39 3.91 8.82 -5.42
N THR A 40 3.59 10.03 -4.93
CA THR A 40 3.71 10.33 -3.51
C THR A 40 2.40 9.96 -2.81
N LYS A 41 2.50 9.10 -1.80
CA LYS A 41 1.38 8.63 -1.01
C LYS A 41 1.34 9.28 0.36
N PHE A 42 0.11 9.44 0.82
CA PHE A 42 -0.25 9.81 2.17
C PHE A 42 -1.11 8.67 2.70
N VAL A 43 -0.61 7.95 3.69
CA VAL A 43 -1.32 6.82 4.30
C VAL A 43 -1.37 7.09 5.79
N GLU A 44 -2.58 7.11 6.34
CA GLU A 44 -2.80 7.18 7.77
C GLU A 44 -2.81 5.75 8.33
N ASN A 45 -1.92 5.46 9.28
CA ASN A 45 -1.88 4.15 9.91
C ASN A 45 -2.99 4.02 10.98
N GLU A 46 -3.14 2.82 11.55
CA GLU A 46 -4.14 2.55 12.61
C GLU A 46 -3.91 3.37 13.88
N ASP A 47 -2.70 3.90 14.08
CA ASP A 47 -2.36 4.81 15.19
C ASP A 47 -2.78 6.28 14.93
N GLY A 48 -3.40 6.57 13.79
CA GLY A 48 -3.80 7.94 13.39
C GLY A 48 -2.62 8.81 12.96
N ILE A 49 -1.46 8.21 12.66
CA ILE A 49 -0.28 8.91 12.17
C ILE A 49 -0.32 8.94 10.64
N LEU A 50 -0.31 10.14 10.09
CA LEU A 50 -0.22 10.36 8.65
C LEU A 50 1.22 10.21 8.16
N HIS A 51 1.50 9.14 7.42
CA HIS A 51 2.78 8.89 6.77
C HIS A 51 2.76 9.42 5.34
N LYS A 52 3.76 10.24 4.99
CA LYS A 52 4.02 10.68 3.62
C LYS A 52 5.27 10.01 3.09
N PHE A 53 5.17 9.31 1.96
CA PHE A 53 6.31 8.65 1.31
C PHE A 53 6.14 8.61 -0.20
N ASN A 54 7.24 8.48 -0.93
CA ASN A 54 7.19 8.25 -2.38
C ASN A 54 7.30 6.74 -2.65
N LEU A 55 6.54 6.24 -3.62
CA LEU A 55 6.58 4.83 -4.00
C LEU A 55 7.94 4.39 -4.59
N LYS A 56 8.77 5.32 -5.05
CA LYS A 56 10.18 5.07 -5.44
C LYS A 56 11.05 4.60 -4.30
N ASP A 57 10.73 5.02 -3.08
CA ASP A 57 11.47 4.64 -1.88
C ASP A 57 11.02 3.27 -1.35
N VAL A 58 9.97 2.68 -1.94
CA VAL A 58 9.49 1.36 -1.57
C VAL A 58 10.37 0.30 -2.20
N VAL A 59 11.03 -0.48 -1.34
CA VAL A 59 11.89 -1.58 -1.76
C VAL A 59 11.14 -2.91 -1.86
N LEU A 60 10.00 -3.03 -1.17
CA LEU A 60 9.18 -4.25 -1.14
C LEU A 60 7.72 -3.92 -0.82
N ILE A 61 6.79 -4.60 -1.50
CA ILE A 61 5.35 -4.52 -1.24
C ILE A 61 4.87 -5.91 -0.83
N SER A 62 4.21 -6.01 0.31
CA SER A 62 3.50 -7.22 0.75
C SER A 62 2.01 -6.98 0.67
N VAL A 63 1.27 -7.92 0.08
CA VAL A 63 -0.19 -7.83 -0.07
C VAL A 63 -0.83 -9.04 0.58
N ASP A 64 -1.56 -8.78 1.67
CA ASP A 64 -2.31 -9.77 2.42
C ASP A 64 -3.82 -9.55 2.22
N PRO A 65 -4.64 -10.60 2.16
CA PRO A 65 -6.08 -10.43 2.26
C PRO A 65 -6.45 -9.85 3.63
N ALA A 66 -7.32 -8.85 3.67
CA ALA A 66 -7.80 -8.22 4.90
C ALA A 66 -8.88 -9.05 5.61
#